data_AF-A0A963ZAG7-F1
#
_entry.id   AF-A0A963ZAG7-F1
#
_cell.length_a   1.000
_cell.length_b   1.000
_cell.length_c   1.000
_cell.angle_alpha   90.00
_cell.angle_beta   90.00
_cell.angle_gamma   90.00
#
_symmetry.space_group_name_H-M   'P 1'
#
loop_
_entity.id
_entity.type
_entity.pdbx_description
1 polymer ?
#
loop_
_entity_poly.entity_id
_entity_poly.type
_entity_poly.pdbx_seq_one_letter_code
_entity_poly.pdbx_strand_id
1 'polypeptide(L)'
;MKKFFVLILSCFPYFTYSQSYAEAEKALKNIDRIEQFEQLMRDYPDWKISLDKTLVSDSIKFPQITGGKIGDIVKKQHHSKAPKFALKILKEVDEELCKVKYIYLDGSKLSSAKIDSIRSIILERYKNGEEFETLVKEYTMDGNSTGDLGWFYKGMMVDDFDAAVRTRKQGEIFTVDVPQNNWYYVVLKTHSNKTEPVKLGIKIKYF
;
A
#
# COMPACT_ATOMS: atom_id res chain seq x y z
N MET A 1 -25.10 -64.14 3.48
CA MET A 1 -25.78 -62.93 2.96
C MET A 1 -24.90 -61.71 3.25
N LYS A 2 -24.10 -61.25 2.28
CA LYS A 2 -23.25 -60.05 2.41
C LYS A 2 -24.11 -58.82 2.13
N LYS A 3 -24.30 -57.96 3.13
CA LYS A 3 -25.01 -56.67 2.96
C LYS A 3 -24.03 -55.65 2.37
N PHE A 4 -24.28 -55.21 1.14
CA PHE A 4 -23.60 -54.07 0.54
C PHE A 4 -24.15 -52.78 1.17
N PHE A 5 -23.27 -52.00 1.81
CA PHE A 5 -23.58 -50.66 2.29
C PHE A 5 -23.25 -49.70 1.15
N VAL A 6 -24.26 -49.15 0.48
CA VAL A 6 -24.09 -48.09 -0.53
C VAL A 6 -23.93 -46.78 0.22
N LEU A 7 -22.70 -46.27 0.25
CA LEU A 7 -22.40 -44.93 0.77
C LEU A 7 -22.76 -43.91 -0.32
N ILE A 8 -23.91 -43.26 -0.19
CA ILE A 8 -24.28 -42.15 -1.08
C ILE A 8 -23.47 -40.93 -0.65
N LEU A 9 -22.36 -40.69 -1.35
CA LEU A 9 -21.56 -39.49 -1.19
C LEU A 9 -22.33 -38.33 -1.83
N SER A 10 -23.11 -37.59 -1.04
CA SER A 10 -23.76 -36.36 -1.49
C SER A 10 -22.70 -35.28 -1.68
N CYS A 11 -22.12 -35.19 -2.87
CA CYS A 11 -21.38 -34.00 -3.30
C CYS A 11 -22.38 -32.84 -3.38
N PHE A 12 -22.55 -32.07 -2.30
CA PHE A 12 -23.12 -30.74 -2.41
C PHE A 12 -22.10 -29.88 -3.18
N PRO A 13 -22.40 -29.41 -4.40
CA PRO A 13 -21.57 -28.42 -5.03
C PRO A 13 -21.61 -27.18 -4.14
N TYR A 14 -20.47 -26.84 -3.54
CA TYR A 14 -20.25 -25.50 -3.03
C TYR A 14 -20.30 -24.57 -4.23
N PHE A 15 -21.49 -24.08 -4.58
CA PHE A 15 -21.63 -22.92 -5.43
C PHE A 15 -20.97 -21.77 -4.68
N THR A 16 -19.72 -21.48 -5.00
CA THR A 16 -19.14 -20.20 -4.65
C THR A 16 -19.95 -19.18 -5.42
N TYR A 17 -20.86 -18.50 -4.72
CA TYR A 17 -21.59 -17.37 -5.30
C TYR A 17 -20.57 -16.28 -5.60
N SER A 18 -20.12 -16.29 -6.85
CA SER A 18 -19.23 -15.30 -7.38
C SER A 18 -20.03 -14.00 -7.52
N GLN A 19 -19.84 -13.08 -6.59
CA GLN A 19 -20.56 -11.81 -6.54
C GLN A 19 -20.48 -11.06 -7.88
N SER A 20 -21.64 -10.63 -8.38
CA SER A 20 -21.76 -9.78 -9.56
C SER A 20 -21.56 -8.30 -9.26
N TYR A 21 -21.28 -7.50 -10.29
CA TYR A 21 -21.21 -6.04 -10.17
C TYR A 21 -22.51 -5.43 -9.63
N ALA A 22 -23.67 -5.92 -10.07
CA ALA A 22 -24.97 -5.37 -9.68
C ALA A 22 -25.26 -5.56 -8.18
N GLU A 23 -24.85 -6.70 -7.61
CA GLU A 23 -24.94 -6.97 -6.17
C GLU A 23 -23.99 -6.07 -5.38
N ALA A 24 -22.74 -5.93 -5.84
CA ALA A 24 -21.77 -5.02 -5.24
C ALA A 24 -22.27 -3.56 -5.24
N GLU A 25 -22.78 -3.11 -6.39
CA GLU A 25 -23.34 -1.76 -6.54
C GLU A 25 -24.54 -1.54 -5.62
N LYS A 26 -25.45 -2.52 -5.52
CA LYS A 26 -26.62 -2.43 -4.63
C LYS A 26 -26.20 -2.31 -3.16
N ALA A 27 -25.22 -3.09 -2.72
CA ALA A 27 -24.72 -3.00 -1.35
C ALA A 27 -24.07 -1.63 -1.09
N LEU A 28 -23.23 -1.15 -2.01
CA LEU A 28 -22.58 0.15 -1.90
C LEU A 28 -23.57 1.33 -1.92
N LYS A 29 -24.72 1.23 -2.60
CA LYS A 29 -25.74 2.29 -2.60
C LYS A 29 -26.20 2.67 -1.19
N ASN A 30 -26.26 1.70 -0.27
CA ASN A 30 -26.70 1.90 1.12
C ASN A 30 -25.60 2.43 2.08
N ILE A 31 -24.42 2.74 1.55
CA ILE A 31 -23.26 3.19 2.32
C ILE A 31 -23.03 4.67 2.08
N ASP A 32 -23.26 5.52 3.07
CA ASP A 32 -23.06 6.97 2.94
C ASP A 32 -21.78 7.46 3.62
N ARG A 33 -21.21 6.64 4.51
CA ARG A 33 -20.09 7.01 5.35
C ARG A 33 -19.07 5.88 5.45
N ILE A 34 -17.79 6.25 5.56
CA ILE A 34 -16.68 5.28 5.61
C ILE A 34 -16.74 4.40 6.86
N GLU A 35 -17.31 4.91 7.95
CA GLU A 35 -17.49 4.22 9.23
C GLU A 35 -18.44 3.02 9.12
N GLN A 36 -19.24 2.93 8.06
CA GLN A 36 -20.09 1.76 7.78
C GLN A 36 -19.31 0.56 7.21
N PHE A 37 -18.00 0.71 6.95
CA PHE A 37 -17.13 -0.36 6.42
C PHE A 37 -17.20 -1.65 7.26
N GLU A 38 -17.03 -1.54 8.57
CA GLU A 38 -17.04 -2.69 9.48
C GLU A 38 -18.40 -3.40 9.51
N GLN A 39 -19.49 -2.63 9.43
CA GLN A 39 -20.83 -3.21 9.37
C GLN A 39 -21.04 -3.94 8.04
N LEU A 40 -20.63 -3.35 6.93
CA LEU A 40 -20.73 -3.98 5.62
C LEU A 40 -19.94 -5.31 5.55
N MET A 41 -18.77 -5.38 6.17
CA MET A 41 -18.01 -6.64 6.27
C MET A 41 -18.74 -7.70 7.10
N ARG A 42 -19.45 -7.31 8.17
CA ARG A 42 -20.27 -8.24 8.97
C ARG A 42 -21.50 -8.73 8.21
N ASP A 43 -22.12 -7.86 7.43
CA ASP A 43 -23.31 -8.19 6.64
C ASP A 43 -22.97 -9.13 5.47
N TYR A 44 -21.74 -9.04 4.96
CA TYR A 44 -21.25 -9.83 3.82
C TYR A 44 -19.88 -10.46 4.11
N PRO A 45 -19.81 -11.45 5.02
CA PRO A 45 -18.54 -12.00 5.50
C PRO A 45 -17.73 -12.73 4.42
N ASP A 46 -18.40 -13.26 3.39
CA ASP A 46 -17.74 -13.97 2.29
C ASP A 46 -17.23 -13.04 1.18
N TRP A 47 -17.62 -11.75 1.21
CA TRP A 47 -17.27 -10.80 0.17
C TRP A 47 -15.87 -10.21 0.40
N LYS A 48 -15.16 -9.91 -0.69
CA LYS A 48 -13.85 -9.23 -0.62
C LYS A 48 -14.06 -7.72 -0.63
N ILE A 49 -14.35 -7.20 0.56
CA ILE A 49 -14.58 -5.78 0.84
C ILE A 49 -13.29 -5.18 1.43
N SER A 50 -12.91 -3.97 1.00
CA SER A 50 -11.74 -3.26 1.54
C SER A 50 -11.91 -1.75 1.41
N LEU A 51 -11.16 -1.01 2.22
CA LEU A 51 -10.99 0.42 2.01
C LEU A 51 -10.10 0.68 0.78
N ASP A 52 -10.36 1.80 0.12
CA ASP A 52 -9.57 2.29 -0.99
C ASP A 52 -9.18 3.76 -0.74
N LYS A 53 -7.91 4.06 -0.99
CA LYS A 53 -7.38 5.42 -1.04
C LYS A 53 -6.74 5.59 -2.42
N THR A 54 -7.28 6.51 -3.22
CA THR A 54 -6.76 6.82 -4.57
C THR A 54 -6.30 8.27 -4.60
N LEU A 55 -5.03 8.48 -4.95
CA LEU A 55 -4.45 9.81 -5.13
C LEU A 55 -5.04 10.49 -6.36
N VAL A 56 -5.30 11.79 -6.29
CA VAL A 56 -5.74 12.55 -7.46
C VAL A 56 -4.67 12.54 -8.57
N SER A 57 -3.39 12.42 -8.24
CA SER A 57 -2.31 12.22 -9.20
C SER A 57 -2.39 10.90 -9.98
N ASP A 58 -3.15 9.91 -9.52
CA ASP A 58 -3.41 8.66 -10.25
C ASP A 58 -4.51 8.81 -11.32
N SER A 59 -4.88 10.03 -11.70
CA SER A 59 -5.95 10.32 -12.68
C SER A 59 -5.75 9.67 -14.04
N ILE A 60 -4.50 9.44 -14.47
CA ILE A 60 -4.22 8.71 -15.72
C ILE A 60 -4.67 7.25 -15.60
N LYS A 61 -4.50 6.64 -14.42
CA LYS A 61 -4.84 5.22 -14.16
C LYS A 61 -6.31 5.06 -13.81
N PHE A 62 -6.87 6.02 -13.07
CA PHE A 62 -8.22 5.93 -12.51
C PHE A 62 -9.02 7.23 -12.67
N PRO A 63 -9.21 7.72 -13.91
CA PRO A 63 -9.87 9.01 -14.16
C PRO A 63 -11.29 9.07 -13.59
N GLN A 64 -12.01 7.95 -13.64
CA GLN A 64 -13.37 7.80 -13.10
C GLN A 64 -13.42 7.96 -11.57
N ILE A 65 -12.34 7.64 -10.86
CA ILE A 65 -12.27 7.80 -9.41
C ILE A 65 -11.90 9.24 -9.08
N THR A 66 -10.81 9.73 -9.68
CA THR A 66 -10.27 11.06 -9.37
C THR A 66 -11.22 12.18 -9.79
N GLY A 67 -11.93 12.03 -10.91
CA GLY A 67 -12.96 12.97 -11.37
C GLY A 67 -14.36 12.73 -10.80
N GLY A 68 -14.56 11.65 -10.05
CA GLY A 68 -15.86 11.30 -9.47
C GLY A 68 -16.23 12.17 -8.25
N LYS A 69 -17.53 12.35 -8.04
CA LYS A 69 -18.10 13.07 -6.90
C LYS A 69 -18.28 12.14 -5.70
N ILE A 70 -18.38 12.72 -4.51
CA ILE A 70 -18.77 11.97 -3.32
C ILE A 70 -20.15 11.35 -3.55
N GLY A 71 -20.28 10.06 -3.28
CA GLY A 71 -21.48 9.26 -3.53
C GLY A 71 -21.42 8.43 -4.83
N ASP A 72 -20.56 8.79 -5.79
CA ASP A 72 -20.45 8.05 -7.05
C ASP A 72 -19.95 6.62 -6.82
N ILE A 73 -20.53 5.67 -7.55
CA ILE A 73 -20.07 4.29 -7.60
C ILE A 73 -19.43 4.05 -8.96
N VAL A 74 -18.15 3.68 -8.95
CA VAL A 74 -17.33 3.53 -10.16
C VAL A 74 -16.68 2.16 -10.22
N LYS A 75 -16.40 1.70 -11.44
CA LYS A 75 -15.63 0.47 -11.66
C LYS A 75 -14.14 0.77 -11.57
N LYS A 76 -13.40 -0.01 -10.79
CA LYS A 76 -11.93 0.04 -10.70
C LYS A 76 -11.34 -1.28 -11.19
N GLN A 77 -10.43 -1.19 -12.15
CA GLN A 77 -9.64 -2.31 -12.64
C GLN A 77 -8.28 -1.78 -13.08
N HIS A 78 -7.19 -2.40 -12.60
CA HIS A 78 -5.84 -1.89 -12.88
C HIS A 78 -5.35 -2.22 -14.30
N HIS A 79 -5.70 -3.39 -14.81
CA HIS A 79 -5.39 -3.85 -16.16
C HIS A 79 -6.40 -4.95 -16.55
N SER A 80 -6.45 -5.35 -17.82
CA SER A 80 -7.51 -6.24 -18.34
C SER A 80 -7.66 -7.58 -17.59
N LYS A 81 -6.56 -8.13 -17.06
CA LYS A 81 -6.51 -9.37 -16.26
C LYS A 81 -6.60 -9.15 -14.74
N ALA A 82 -6.59 -7.90 -14.28
CA ALA A 82 -6.69 -7.59 -12.87
C ALA A 82 -8.09 -7.90 -12.34
N PRO A 83 -8.23 -8.20 -11.03
CA PRO A 83 -9.51 -8.20 -10.35
C PRO A 83 -10.28 -6.90 -10.60
N LYS A 84 -11.60 -7.03 -10.75
CA LYS A 84 -12.51 -5.90 -10.92
C LYS A 84 -13.14 -5.55 -9.58
N PHE A 85 -13.34 -4.26 -9.36
CA PHE A 85 -13.94 -3.74 -8.14
C PHE A 85 -15.02 -2.73 -8.45
N ALA A 86 -16.11 -2.74 -7.69
CA ALA A 86 -17.01 -1.60 -7.56
C ALA A 86 -16.50 -0.77 -6.37
N LEU A 87 -16.36 0.53 -6.54
CA LEU A 87 -15.88 1.46 -5.51
C LEU A 87 -16.89 2.58 -5.34
N LYS A 88 -17.36 2.81 -4.11
CA LYS A 88 -18.10 4.03 -3.77
C LYS A 88 -17.14 5.07 -3.21
N ILE A 89 -17.14 6.26 -3.80
CA ILE A 89 -16.38 7.40 -3.30
C ILE A 89 -17.15 8.00 -2.12
N LEU A 90 -16.53 8.10 -0.95
CA LEU A 90 -17.20 8.48 0.29
C LEU A 90 -16.63 9.74 0.92
N LYS A 91 -15.32 10.00 0.76
CA LYS A 91 -14.68 11.21 1.26
C LYS A 91 -13.60 11.67 0.29
N GLU A 92 -13.34 12.97 0.34
CA GLU A 92 -12.13 13.57 -0.20
C GLU A 92 -11.44 14.24 0.98
N VAL A 93 -10.18 13.88 1.21
CA VAL A 93 -9.39 14.44 2.29
C VAL A 93 -8.02 14.80 1.74
N ASP A 94 -7.41 15.80 2.34
CA ASP A 94 -6.03 16.15 2.06
C ASP A 94 -5.11 15.18 2.80
N GLU A 95 -4.16 14.60 2.07
CA GLU A 95 -3.13 13.72 2.63
C GLU A 95 -1.73 14.27 2.45
N GLU A 96 -0.92 14.08 3.50
CA GLU A 96 0.48 14.45 3.48
C GLU A 96 1.33 13.35 2.84
N LEU A 97 2.03 13.72 1.79
CA LEU A 97 2.91 12.87 1.01
C LEU A 97 4.37 13.22 1.28
N CYS A 98 5.18 12.18 1.44
CA CYS A 98 6.62 12.24 1.56
C CYS A 98 7.28 11.59 0.34
N LYS A 99 8.47 12.07 -0.04
CA LYS A 99 9.32 11.40 -1.03
C LYS A 99 10.77 11.38 -0.54
N VAL A 100 11.38 10.21 -0.63
CA VAL A 100 12.75 9.96 -0.17
C VAL A 100 13.48 9.05 -1.15
N LYS A 101 14.80 9.04 -1.04
CA LYS A 101 15.62 7.91 -1.45
C LYS A 101 16.14 7.17 -0.24
N TYR A 102 16.40 5.88 -0.37
CA TYR A 102 16.93 5.07 0.71
C TYR A 102 17.98 4.07 0.23
N ILE A 103 18.80 3.62 1.17
CA ILE A 103 19.70 2.48 1.08
C ILE A 103 19.27 1.51 2.17
N TYR A 104 18.92 0.28 1.79
CA TYR A 104 18.49 -0.76 2.73
C TYR A 104 19.64 -1.70 3.08
N LEU A 105 19.78 -1.99 4.37
CA LEU A 105 20.73 -2.94 4.95
C LEU A 105 19.97 -4.02 5.71
N ASP A 106 20.27 -5.27 5.36
CA ASP A 106 19.58 -6.47 5.87
C ASP A 106 20.24 -6.97 7.15
N GLY A 107 19.61 -6.70 8.29
CA GLY A 107 20.09 -7.14 9.60
C GLY A 107 19.96 -8.63 9.86
N SER A 108 19.27 -9.39 9.00
CA SER A 108 19.32 -10.85 9.07
C SER A 108 20.61 -11.42 8.46
N LYS A 109 21.39 -10.59 7.74
CA LYS A 109 22.64 -10.97 7.06
C LYS A 109 23.87 -10.26 7.61
N LEU A 110 23.70 -9.08 8.20
CA LEU A 110 24.77 -8.27 8.75
C LEU A 110 24.60 -8.10 10.26
N SER A 111 25.71 -8.10 11.01
CA SER A 111 25.69 -7.71 12.42
C SER A 111 25.42 -6.21 12.57
N SER A 112 24.88 -5.80 13.71
CA SER A 112 24.68 -4.38 14.05
C SER A 112 25.96 -3.56 13.87
N ALA A 113 27.09 -4.04 14.37
CA ALA A 113 28.39 -3.38 14.21
C ALA A 113 28.78 -3.18 12.72
N LYS A 114 28.45 -4.15 11.85
CA LYS A 114 28.73 -4.02 10.41
C LYS A 114 27.77 -3.03 9.74
N ILE A 115 26.51 -3.03 10.14
CA ILE A 115 25.50 -2.06 9.67
C ILE A 115 25.92 -0.65 10.03
N ASP A 116 26.33 -0.42 11.28
CA ASP A 116 26.77 0.89 11.76
C ASP A 116 28.04 1.37 11.04
N SER A 117 28.97 0.46 10.78
CA SER A 117 30.16 0.74 9.98
C SER A 117 29.80 1.15 8.55
N ILE A 118 28.92 0.40 7.87
CA ILE A 118 28.48 0.73 6.50
C ILE A 118 27.75 2.08 6.46
N ARG A 119 26.84 2.34 7.40
CA ARG A 119 26.11 3.62 7.49
C ARG A 119 27.06 4.79 7.68
N SER A 120 28.07 4.64 8.54
CA SER A 120 29.08 5.67 8.77
C SER A 120 29.83 6.01 7.48
N ILE A 121 30.23 4.98 6.72
CA ILE A 121 30.90 5.13 5.41
C ILE A 121 29.98 5.87 4.41
N ILE A 122 28.71 5.47 4.32
CA ILE A 122 27.74 6.10 3.41
C ILE A 122 27.57 7.59 3.75
N LEU A 123 27.35 7.91 5.03
CA LEU A 123 27.15 9.28 5.49
C LEU A 123 28.38 10.15 5.24
N GLU A 124 29.58 9.62 5.49
CA GLU A 124 30.84 10.32 5.23
C GLU A 124 31.05 10.58 3.74
N ARG A 125 30.86 9.57 2.89
CA ARG A 125 30.99 9.70 1.43
C ARG A 125 30.00 10.70 0.85
N TYR A 126 28.74 10.64 1.29
CA TYR A 126 27.73 11.62 0.89
C TYR A 126 28.11 13.04 1.33
N LYS A 127 28.58 13.21 2.57
CA LYS A 127 29.06 14.49 3.08
C LYS A 127 30.26 15.03 2.29
N ASN A 128 31.10 14.16 1.74
CA ASN A 128 32.22 14.50 0.88
C ASN A 128 31.82 14.78 -0.58
N GLY A 129 30.53 14.80 -0.89
CA GLY A 129 29.99 15.20 -2.20
C GLY A 129 29.72 14.04 -3.16
N GLU A 130 29.78 12.79 -2.71
CA GLU A 130 29.38 11.67 -3.55
C GLU A 130 27.85 11.61 -3.74
N GLU A 131 27.42 11.40 -4.98
CA GLU A 131 26.00 11.28 -5.33
C GLU A 131 25.34 10.10 -4.61
N PHE A 132 24.16 10.34 -4.03
CA PHE A 132 23.44 9.34 -3.26
C PHE A 132 23.09 8.11 -4.09
N GLU A 133 22.79 8.28 -5.38
CA GLU A 133 22.49 7.22 -6.33
C GLU A 133 23.67 6.26 -6.54
N THR A 134 24.91 6.75 -6.47
CA THR A 134 26.10 5.92 -6.54
C THR A 134 26.19 5.04 -5.29
N LEU A 135 25.96 5.65 -4.12
CA LEU A 135 25.92 4.94 -2.84
C LEU A 135 24.80 3.90 -2.78
N VAL A 136 23.61 4.19 -3.34
CA VAL A 136 22.52 3.21 -3.44
C VAL A 136 22.94 1.98 -4.23
N LYS A 137 23.53 2.18 -5.42
CA LYS A 137 23.96 1.08 -6.28
C LYS A 137 25.01 0.19 -5.61
N GLU A 138 25.85 0.78 -4.76
CA GLU A 138 26.91 0.05 -4.08
C GLU A 138 26.40 -0.70 -2.84
N TYR A 139 25.52 -0.10 -2.05
CA TYR A 139 25.22 -0.59 -0.70
C TYR A 139 23.84 -1.19 -0.49
N THR A 140 22.83 -0.88 -1.33
CA THR A 140 21.47 -1.36 -1.06
C THR A 140 21.35 -2.87 -1.24
N MET A 141 20.68 -3.53 -0.31
CA MET A 141 20.58 -4.99 -0.26
C MET A 141 19.23 -5.54 -0.75
N ASP A 142 18.32 -4.67 -1.18
CA ASP A 142 16.96 -5.02 -1.65
C ASP A 142 16.84 -5.03 -3.19
N GLY A 143 17.90 -4.69 -3.91
CA GLY A 143 17.92 -4.64 -5.38
C GLY A 143 17.29 -3.38 -5.98
N ASN A 144 16.78 -2.43 -5.18
CA ASN A 144 16.29 -1.15 -5.69
C ASN A 144 17.47 -0.22 -6.02
N SER A 145 18.04 -0.38 -7.22
CA SER A 145 19.23 0.37 -7.67
C SER A 145 19.04 1.88 -7.80
N THR A 146 17.80 2.39 -7.77
CA THR A 146 17.51 3.83 -7.77
C THR A 146 17.35 4.40 -6.36
N GLY A 147 16.97 3.54 -5.41
CA GLY A 147 16.63 3.92 -4.03
C GLY A 147 15.39 4.80 -3.94
N ASP A 148 14.75 5.18 -5.06
CA ASP A 148 13.57 6.04 -5.05
C ASP A 148 12.37 5.24 -4.54
N LEU A 149 11.78 5.70 -3.44
CA LEU A 149 10.58 5.11 -2.86
C LEU A 149 9.30 5.64 -3.53
N GLY A 150 9.40 6.72 -4.30
CA GLY A 150 8.25 7.46 -4.81
C GLY A 150 7.58 8.30 -3.73
N TRP A 151 6.42 8.87 -4.08
CA TRP A 151 5.56 9.59 -3.14
C TRP A 151 4.73 8.59 -2.34
N PHE A 152 4.73 8.73 -1.01
CA PHE A 152 3.96 7.86 -0.12
C PHE A 152 3.28 8.66 1.00
N TYR A 153 2.08 8.22 1.37
CA TYR A 153 1.28 8.77 2.47
C TYR A 153 1.38 7.88 3.71
N LYS A 154 0.83 8.35 4.84
CA LYS A 154 0.95 7.66 6.13
C LYS A 154 0.29 6.29 6.09
N GLY A 155 0.99 5.27 6.58
CA GLY A 155 0.53 3.88 6.61
C GLY A 155 0.84 3.10 5.33
N MET A 156 1.55 3.69 4.37
CA MET A 156 2.17 2.92 3.27
C MET A 156 3.47 2.26 3.70
N MET A 157 4.16 2.86 4.68
CA MET A 157 5.40 2.34 5.25
C MET A 157 5.15 1.87 6.68
N VAL A 158 6.09 1.09 7.22
CA VAL A 158 6.09 0.74 8.65
C VAL A 158 6.22 2.00 9.50
N ASP A 159 5.52 2.03 10.64
CA ASP A 159 5.32 3.24 11.45
C ASP A 159 6.63 3.96 11.80
N ASP A 160 7.68 3.21 12.18
CA ASP A 160 8.99 3.77 12.54
C ASP A 160 9.61 4.55 11.37
N PHE A 161 9.52 4.01 10.15
CA PHE A 161 10.04 4.66 8.95
C PHE A 161 9.19 5.86 8.54
N ASP A 162 7.87 5.69 8.58
CA ASP A 162 6.92 6.75 8.26
C ASP A 162 7.10 7.97 9.18
N ALA A 163 7.22 7.73 10.49
CA ALA A 163 7.43 8.76 11.50
C ALA A 163 8.79 9.46 11.30
N ALA A 164 9.87 8.70 11.10
CA ALA A 164 11.21 9.25 10.93
C ALA A 164 11.34 10.13 9.68
N VAL A 165 10.67 9.79 8.58
CA VAL A 165 10.74 10.56 7.33
C VAL A 165 9.93 11.86 7.40
N ARG A 166 8.77 11.86 8.04
CA ARG A 166 7.84 13.01 8.03
C ARG A 166 8.39 14.22 8.76
N THR A 167 9.20 14.02 9.79
CA THR A 167 9.79 15.10 10.59
C THR A 167 11.00 15.76 9.95
N ARG A 168 11.48 15.24 8.82
CA ARG A 168 12.77 15.62 8.20
C ARG A 168 12.56 16.63 7.09
N LYS A 169 13.46 17.61 7.01
CA LYS A 169 13.45 18.62 5.95
C LYS A 169 14.10 18.08 4.68
N GLN A 170 13.70 18.65 3.55
CA GLN A 170 14.34 18.38 2.27
C GLN A 170 15.86 18.62 2.35
N GLY A 171 16.63 17.69 1.77
CA GLY A 171 18.08 17.68 1.78
C GLY A 171 18.69 16.95 2.98
N GLU A 172 17.92 16.62 4.03
CA GLU A 172 18.46 15.88 5.18
C GLU A 172 18.76 14.42 4.83
N ILE A 173 19.94 13.96 5.25
CA ILE A 173 20.33 12.54 5.27
C ILE A 173 20.36 12.03 6.71
N PHE A 174 19.79 10.86 6.97
CA PHE A 174 19.64 10.29 8.31
C PHE A 174 19.50 8.76 8.26
N THR A 175 19.56 8.11 9.42
CA THR A 175 19.33 6.66 9.55
C THR A 175 17.97 6.38 10.15
N VAL A 176 17.41 5.22 9.80
CA VAL A 176 16.16 4.70 10.37
C VAL A 176 16.35 3.23 10.70
N ASP A 177 15.93 2.84 11.90
CA ASP A 177 15.97 1.46 12.36
C ASP A 177 14.54 0.92 12.49
N VAL A 178 14.32 -0.30 12.02
CA VAL A 178 13.10 -1.06 12.26
C VAL A 178 13.51 -2.45 12.78
N PRO A 179 13.95 -2.54 14.05
CA PRO A 179 14.61 -3.74 14.57
C PRO A 179 13.71 -4.97 14.57
N GLN A 180 12.40 -4.77 14.75
CA GLN A 180 11.38 -5.83 14.72
C GLN A 180 11.44 -6.66 13.42
N ASN A 181 11.89 -6.04 12.33
CA ASN A 181 11.99 -6.63 11.00
C ASN A 181 13.42 -6.90 10.56
N ASN A 182 14.42 -6.57 11.39
CA ASN A 182 15.84 -6.50 11.01
C ASN A 182 16.12 -5.56 9.83
N TRP A 183 15.38 -4.46 9.72
CA TRP A 183 15.54 -3.51 8.62
C TRP A 183 16.24 -2.25 9.08
N TYR A 184 17.24 -1.84 8.30
CA TYR A 184 18.11 -0.73 8.63
C TYR A 184 18.32 0.13 7.39
N TYR A 185 18.09 1.43 7.50
CA TYR A 185 18.14 2.35 6.37
C TYR A 185 19.15 3.48 6.57
N VAL A 186 19.72 3.97 5.46
CA VAL A 186 20.16 5.37 5.28
C VAL A 186 19.18 6.02 4.33
N VAL A 187 18.66 7.20 4.68
CA VAL A 187 17.56 7.85 3.96
C VAL A 187 17.96 9.28 3.62
N LEU A 188 17.70 9.68 2.39
CA LEU A 188 17.83 11.06 1.91
C LEU A 188 16.43 11.63 1.62
N LYS A 189 16.07 12.71 2.31
CA LYS A 189 14.82 13.44 2.07
C LYS A 189 14.93 14.27 0.79
N THR A 190 14.48 13.74 -0.33
CA THR A 190 14.68 14.40 -1.64
C THR A 190 13.71 15.55 -1.90
N HIS A 191 12.53 15.54 -1.27
CA HIS A 191 11.50 16.56 -1.45
C HIS A 191 10.89 16.97 -0.12
N SER A 192 10.43 18.23 -0.03
CA SER A 192 9.59 18.69 1.06
C SER A 192 8.25 17.95 1.06
N ASN A 193 7.62 17.82 2.23
CA ASN A 193 6.28 17.25 2.32
C ASN A 193 5.34 18.10 1.46
N LYS A 194 4.44 17.42 0.74
CA LYS A 194 3.34 18.08 0.03
C LYS A 194 2.03 17.53 0.50
N THR A 195 0.98 18.31 0.34
CA THR A 195 -0.39 17.86 0.57
C THR A 195 -1.06 17.63 -0.78
N GLU A 196 -1.82 16.54 -0.89
CA GLU A 196 -2.60 16.24 -2.09
C GLU A 196 -3.97 15.66 -1.71
N PRO A 197 -5.04 16.06 -2.41
CA PRO A 197 -6.34 15.45 -2.21
C PRO A 197 -6.32 13.95 -2.59
N VAL A 198 -6.95 13.13 -1.74
CA VAL A 198 -7.18 11.71 -1.99
C VAL A 198 -8.67 11.40 -1.92
N LYS A 199 -9.12 10.54 -2.84
CA LYS A 199 -10.46 9.97 -2.79
C LYS A 199 -10.42 8.72 -1.92
N LEU A 200 -11.22 8.72 -0.86
CA LEU A 200 -11.43 7.59 0.03
C LEU A 200 -12.78 6.93 -0.27
N GLY A 201 -12.79 5.60 -0.21
CA GLY A 201 -14.01 4.86 -0.45
C GLY A 201 -13.95 3.42 0.02
N ILE A 202 -15.06 2.73 -0.16
CA ILE A 202 -15.15 1.28 0.08
C ILE A 202 -15.26 0.60 -1.28
N LYS A 203 -14.41 -0.39 -1.51
CA LYS A 203 -14.45 -1.22 -2.71
C LYS A 203 -14.84 -2.65 -2.40
N ILE A 204 -15.56 -3.25 -3.34
CA ILE A 204 -15.97 -4.64 -3.30
C ILE A 204 -15.52 -5.31 -4.60
N LYS A 205 -14.78 -6.42 -4.47
CA LYS A 205 -14.37 -7.23 -5.63
C LYS A 205 -15.59 -7.96 -6.19
N TYR A 206 -15.74 -7.94 -7.50
CA TYR A 206 -16.77 -8.71 -8.21
C TYR A 206 -16.13 -9.51 -9.35
N PHE A 207 -16.91 -10.42 -9.94
CA PHE A 207 -16.46 -11.32 -10.99
C PHE A 207 -17.36 -11.21 -12.23
#